data_AF-A0A520IDV6-F1
#
_entry.id   AF-A0A520IDV6-F1
#
_cell.length_a   1.000
_cell.length_b   1.000
_cell.length_c   1.000
_cell.angle_alpha   90.00
_cell.angle_beta   90.00
_cell.angle_gamma   90.00
#
_symmetry.space_group_name_H-M   'P 1'
#
loop_
_entity.id
_entity.type
_entity.pdbx_description
1 polymer ?
#
loop_
_entity_poly.entity_id
_entity_poly.type
_entity_poly.pdbx_seq_one_letter_code
_entity_poly.pdbx_strand_id
1 'polypeptide(L)'
;CIPGIFRPIMIDKQMYVDGGILNNFPVEPLIGECDFIIGSSCNHLKAVDQITNITALMGRAGLMSINKDMEQKSSLCDVLIEPKGMGGISTFDMKKAETIYWLAYEETLKAIKNNEKLKALIPGKKKIG
;
A
#
# COMPACT_ATOMS: atom_id res chain seq x y z
N CYS A 1 -9.32 10.30 7.12
CA CYS A 1 -9.42 11.76 7.34
C CYS A 1 -8.04 12.39 7.17
N ILE A 2 -7.65 12.69 5.92
CA ILE A 2 -6.29 13.17 5.60
C ILE A 2 -6.08 14.57 6.24
N PRO A 3 -5.10 14.74 7.16
CA PRO A 3 -4.82 16.05 7.75
C PRO A 3 -4.47 17.09 6.70
N GLY A 4 -4.91 18.33 6.94
CA GLY A 4 -4.72 19.45 6.01
C GLY A 4 -5.74 19.48 4.86
N ILE A 5 -6.53 18.42 4.67
CA ILE A 5 -7.54 18.32 3.61
C ILE A 5 -8.94 18.13 4.21
N PHE A 6 -9.04 17.28 5.23
CA PHE A 6 -10.28 17.01 5.95
C PHE A 6 -10.15 17.37 7.43
N ARG A 7 -11.27 17.78 8.05
CA ARG A 7 -11.33 18.05 9.49
C ARG A 7 -11.33 16.72 10.25
N PRO A 8 -10.63 16.62 11.41
CA PRO A 8 -10.69 15.45 12.28
C PRO A 8 -12.13 15.05 12.62
N ILE A 9 -12.37 13.76 12.75
CA ILE A 9 -13.68 13.19 13.11
C ILE A 9 -13.74 12.91 14.60
N MET A 10 -14.90 13.14 15.22
CA MET A 10 -15.13 12.83 16.63
C MET A 10 -15.83 11.48 16.76
N ILE A 11 -15.22 10.54 17.49
CA ILE A 11 -15.83 9.26 17.87
C ILE A 11 -15.59 9.10 19.38
N ASP A 12 -16.62 8.79 20.16
CA ASP A 12 -16.51 8.60 21.63
C ASP A 12 -15.73 9.72 22.37
N LYS A 13 -15.97 10.97 21.96
CA LYS A 13 -15.30 12.20 22.48
C LYS A 13 -13.79 12.26 22.22
N GLN A 14 -13.24 11.40 21.37
CA GLN A 14 -11.86 11.44 20.92
C GLN A 14 -11.77 11.92 19.46
N MET A 15 -10.68 12.65 19.15
CA MET A 15 -10.39 13.14 17.81
C MET A 15 -9.62 12.09 17.03
N TYR A 16 -10.09 11.78 15.82
CA TYR A 16 -9.44 10.85 14.91
C TYR A 16 -9.09 11.52 13.58
N VAL A 17 -7.93 11.11 13.07
CA VAL A 17 -7.42 11.46 11.74
C VAL A 17 -7.11 10.17 10.98
N ASP A 18 -6.63 10.30 9.75
CA ASP A 18 -6.22 9.14 8.96
C ASP A 18 -5.13 8.30 9.65
N GLY A 19 -5.30 6.99 9.65
CA GLY A 19 -4.31 6.05 10.17
C GLY A 19 -3.00 6.05 9.36
N GLY A 20 -3.04 6.49 8.10
CA GLY A 20 -1.88 6.58 7.23
C GLY A 20 -0.73 7.47 7.74
N ILE A 21 -0.96 8.28 8.78
CA ILE A 21 0.08 9.10 9.43
C ILE A 21 0.98 8.25 10.34
N LEU A 22 0.40 7.24 11.00
CA LEU A 22 1.06 6.47 12.07
C LEU A 22 1.29 5.01 11.68
N ASN A 23 0.32 4.38 11.03
CA ASN A 23 0.40 2.99 10.59
C ASN A 23 -0.34 2.85 9.25
N ASN A 24 0.38 3.15 8.16
CA ASN A 24 -0.19 3.09 6.81
C ASN A 24 -0.20 1.66 6.25
N PHE A 25 0.49 0.72 6.90
CA PHE A 25 0.56 -0.67 6.48
C PHE A 25 0.33 -1.61 7.68
N PRO A 26 -0.91 -1.66 8.21
CA PRO A 26 -1.22 -2.34 9.46
C PRO A 26 -1.28 -3.87 9.26
N VAL A 27 -0.14 -4.53 9.36
CA VAL A 27 -0.04 -6.00 9.31
C VAL A 27 -0.26 -6.63 10.68
N GLU A 28 0.03 -5.90 11.76
CA GLU A 28 0.07 -6.41 13.13
C GLU A 28 -1.24 -7.09 13.57
N PRO A 29 -2.43 -6.56 13.26
CA PRO A 29 -3.69 -7.20 13.66
C PRO A 29 -3.97 -8.54 12.96
N LEU A 30 -3.24 -8.88 11.89
CA LEU A 30 -3.43 -10.11 11.13
C LEU A 30 -2.48 -11.23 11.59
N ILE A 31 -1.40 -10.89 12.29
CA ILE A 31 -0.37 -11.84 12.71
C ILE A 31 -0.95 -12.79 13.76
N GLY A 32 -0.90 -14.10 13.47
CA GLY A 32 -1.45 -15.14 14.34
C GLY A 32 -2.96 -15.36 14.21
N GLU A 33 -3.68 -14.44 13.56
CA GLU A 33 -5.12 -14.55 13.28
C GLU A 33 -5.41 -15.08 11.87
N CYS A 34 -4.48 -14.89 10.92
CA CYS A 34 -4.62 -15.29 9.53
C CYS A 34 -3.59 -16.37 9.15
N ASP A 35 -4.03 -17.40 8.41
CA ASP A 35 -3.14 -18.45 7.87
C ASP A 35 -2.22 -17.94 6.75
N PHE A 36 -2.64 -16.86 6.08
CA PHE A 36 -1.93 -16.29 4.94
C PHE A 36 -2.17 -14.78 4.84
N ILE A 37 -1.09 -14.00 4.68
CA ILE A 37 -1.18 -12.54 4.63
C ILE A 37 -0.72 -12.01 3.27
N ILE A 38 -1.62 -11.32 2.56
CA ILE A 38 -1.32 -10.61 1.31
C ILE A 38 -1.22 -9.11 1.60
N GLY A 39 -0.03 -8.56 1.42
CA GLY A 39 0.21 -7.12 1.45
C GLY A 39 -0.09 -6.48 0.09
N SER A 40 -0.70 -5.28 0.10
CA SER A 40 -0.93 -4.48 -1.11
C SER A 40 -0.48 -3.04 -0.87
N SER A 41 0.43 -2.54 -1.71
CA SER A 41 0.99 -1.19 -1.59
C SER A 41 0.86 -0.44 -2.91
N CYS A 42 0.44 0.82 -2.83
CA CYS A 42 0.45 1.75 -3.96
C CYS A 42 1.61 2.75 -3.92
N ASN A 43 2.49 2.63 -2.93
CA ASN A 43 3.38 3.72 -2.56
C ASN A 43 4.76 3.65 -3.25
N HIS A 44 4.92 2.87 -4.32
CA HIS A 44 6.19 2.73 -5.01
C HIS A 44 6.73 4.09 -5.48
N LEU A 45 7.68 4.63 -4.71
CA LEU A 45 8.29 5.93 -4.90
C LEU A 45 9.38 5.83 -5.97
N LYS A 46 9.29 6.65 -7.01
CA LYS A 46 10.41 6.80 -7.95
C LYS A 46 11.52 7.63 -7.31
N ALA A 47 12.76 7.36 -7.72
CA ALA A 47 13.86 8.29 -7.53
C ALA A 47 13.49 9.65 -8.17
N VAL A 48 13.94 10.74 -7.56
CA VAL A 48 13.74 12.09 -8.10
C VAL A 48 15.04 12.83 -7.88
N ASP A 49 15.53 13.43 -8.96
CA ASP A 49 16.87 14.02 -9.04
C ASP A 49 16.94 15.40 -8.39
N GLN A 50 15.83 16.15 -8.34
CA GLN A 50 15.76 17.50 -7.79
C GLN A 50 14.44 17.77 -7.07
N ILE A 51 14.50 18.49 -5.95
CA ILE A 51 13.32 18.99 -5.21
C ILE A 51 13.35 20.52 -5.29
N THR A 52 12.32 21.11 -5.88
CA THR A 52 12.34 22.51 -6.30
C THR A 52 11.78 23.50 -5.28
N ASN A 53 11.09 23.03 -4.24
CA ASN A 53 10.53 23.89 -3.18
C ASN A 53 10.26 23.14 -1.86
N ILE A 54 10.05 23.90 -0.78
CA ILE A 54 9.83 23.37 0.58
C ILE A 54 8.56 22.53 0.69
N THR A 55 7.49 22.88 -0.04
CA THR A 55 6.24 22.11 -0.04
C THR A 55 6.44 20.73 -0.65
N ALA A 56 7.16 20.65 -1.76
CA ALA A 56 7.54 19.40 -2.41
C ALA A 56 8.48 18.56 -1.52
N LEU A 57 9.41 19.21 -0.81
CA LEU A 57 10.27 18.55 0.17
C LEU A 57 9.45 17.92 1.30
N MET A 58 8.53 18.67 1.91
CA MET A 58 7.69 18.20 3.01
C MET A 58 6.76 17.06 2.56
N GLY A 59 6.12 17.19 1.40
CA GLY A 59 5.28 16.12 0.84
C GLY A 59 6.07 14.85 0.58
N ARG A 60 7.31 14.97 0.06
CA ARG A 60 8.18 13.82 -0.17
C ARG A 60 8.66 13.17 1.14
N ALA A 61 9.05 13.97 2.13
CA ALA A 61 9.44 13.47 3.45
C ALA A 61 8.29 12.70 4.12
N GLY A 62 7.06 13.21 4.01
CA GLY A 62 5.86 12.52 4.47
C GLY A 62 5.67 11.16 3.81
N LEU A 63 5.74 11.10 2.47
CA LEU A 63 5.58 9.85 1.73
C LEU A 63 6.72 8.84 2.02
N MET A 64 7.96 9.31 2.22
CA MET A 64 9.07 8.47 2.67
C MET A 64 8.85 7.89 4.06
N SER A 65 8.31 8.69 5.00
CA SER A 65 7.97 8.21 6.34
C SER A 65 6.92 7.10 6.29
N ILE A 66 5.91 7.27 5.45
CA ILE A 66 4.87 6.27 5.19
C ILE A 66 5.47 4.99 4.60
N ASN A 67 6.38 5.11 3.63
CA ASN A 67 6.99 3.97 2.98
C ASN A 67 7.91 3.16 3.89
N LYS A 68 8.60 3.80 4.82
CA LYS A 68 9.45 3.12 5.80
C LYS A 68 8.67 2.10 6.63
N ASP A 69 7.46 2.46 7.05
CA ASP A 69 6.57 1.58 7.81
C ASP A 69 6.21 0.33 7.00
N MET A 70 5.84 0.51 5.73
CA MET A 70 5.57 -0.59 4.81
C MET A 70 6.80 -1.46 4.57
N GLU A 71 7.98 -0.86 4.32
CA GLU A 71 9.23 -1.60 4.08
C GLU A 71 9.55 -2.53 5.26
N GLN A 72 9.45 -2.02 6.49
CA GLN A 72 9.69 -2.81 7.71
C GLN A 72 8.68 -3.96 7.87
N LYS A 73 7.41 -3.69 7.59
CA LYS A 73 6.30 -4.63 7.85
C LYS A 73 6.03 -5.61 6.71
N SER A 74 6.44 -5.29 5.49
CA SER A 74 6.20 -6.13 4.30
C SER A 74 6.77 -7.54 4.44
N SER A 75 7.85 -7.70 5.21
CA SER A 75 8.46 -8.99 5.54
C SER A 75 7.55 -9.91 6.36
N LEU A 76 6.52 -9.36 7.00
CA LEU A 76 5.51 -10.08 7.78
C LEU A 76 4.35 -10.57 6.90
N CYS A 77 4.30 -10.15 5.63
CA CYS A 77 3.38 -10.69 4.64
C CYS A 77 3.98 -11.93 3.97
N ASP A 78 3.13 -12.89 3.60
CA ASP A 78 3.56 -14.00 2.77
C ASP A 78 3.90 -13.57 1.35
N VAL A 79 3.16 -12.58 0.85
CA VAL A 79 3.32 -11.98 -0.48
C VAL A 79 2.99 -10.50 -0.39
N LEU A 80 3.82 -9.67 -1.02
CA LEU A 80 3.55 -8.26 -1.26
C LEU A 80 3.24 -8.06 -2.75
N ILE A 81 2.13 -7.37 -3.04
CA ILE A 81 1.78 -6.89 -4.36
C ILE A 81 1.98 -5.38 -4.38
N GLU A 82 3.00 -4.92 -5.11
CA GLU A 82 3.32 -3.49 -5.25
C GLU A 82 3.49 -3.14 -6.74
N PRO A 83 2.44 -2.61 -7.40
CA PRO A 83 2.55 -2.15 -8.78
C PRO A 83 3.49 -0.96 -8.90
N LYS A 84 4.50 -1.10 -9.77
CA LYS A 84 5.54 -0.08 -9.95
C LYS A 84 4.96 1.20 -10.56
N GLY A 85 5.38 2.33 -10.00
CA GLY A 85 5.12 3.66 -10.56
C GLY A 85 3.83 4.33 -10.09
N MET A 86 3.03 3.67 -9.24
CA MET A 86 1.80 4.26 -8.69
C MET A 86 2.09 5.40 -7.69
N GLY A 87 3.22 5.39 -6.99
CA GLY A 87 3.61 6.48 -6.09
C GLY A 87 3.88 7.83 -6.79
N GLY A 88 3.91 7.87 -8.12
CA GLY A 88 3.97 9.10 -8.92
C GLY A 88 2.61 9.69 -9.30
N ILE A 89 1.50 9.03 -8.93
CA ILE A 89 0.15 9.51 -9.19
C ILE A 89 -0.34 10.28 -7.96
N SER A 90 -0.84 11.50 -8.18
CA SER A 90 -1.41 12.30 -7.10
C SER A 90 -2.66 11.63 -6.53
N THR A 91 -2.81 11.64 -5.22
CA THR A 91 -3.97 11.10 -4.48
C THR A 91 -5.31 11.66 -4.97
N PHE A 92 -5.31 12.87 -5.55
CA PHE A 92 -6.52 13.54 -6.05
C PHE A 92 -6.68 13.48 -7.57
N ASP A 93 -5.83 12.74 -8.29
CA ASP A 93 -5.89 12.60 -9.75
C ASP A 93 -6.91 11.55 -10.17
N MET A 94 -8.20 11.87 -10.00
CA MET A 94 -9.32 10.97 -10.32
C MET A 94 -9.36 10.56 -11.79
N LYS A 95 -8.75 11.35 -12.69
CA LYS A 95 -8.68 11.04 -14.13
C LYS A 95 -7.84 9.79 -14.41
N LYS A 96 -6.96 9.38 -13.49
CA LYS A 96 -6.12 8.19 -13.62
C LYS A 96 -6.69 6.94 -12.96
N ALA A 97 -7.94 6.97 -12.46
CA ALA A 97 -8.55 5.83 -11.77
C ALA A 97 -8.50 4.54 -12.61
N GLU A 98 -8.84 4.60 -13.90
CA GLU A 98 -8.77 3.46 -14.80
C GLU A 98 -7.33 2.94 -14.99
N THR A 99 -6.36 3.84 -15.12
CA THR A 99 -4.94 3.48 -15.22
C THR A 99 -4.47 2.77 -13.94
N ILE A 100 -4.83 3.29 -12.77
CA ILE A 100 -4.47 2.68 -11.47
C ILE A 100 -5.07 1.27 -11.38
N TYR A 101 -6.34 1.12 -11.76
CA TYR A 101 -7.02 -0.17 -11.77
C TYR A 101 -6.28 -1.21 -12.62
N TRP A 102 -5.98 -0.89 -13.88
CA TRP A 102 -5.31 -1.84 -14.77
C TRP A 102 -3.88 -2.16 -14.33
N LEU A 103 -3.12 -1.18 -13.83
CA LEU A 103 -1.78 -1.42 -13.29
C LEU A 103 -1.80 -2.41 -12.11
N ALA A 104 -2.73 -2.21 -11.17
CA ALA A 104 -2.87 -3.09 -10.01
C ALA A 104 -3.36 -4.49 -10.41
N TYR A 105 -4.31 -4.55 -11.35
CA TYR A 105 -4.85 -5.81 -11.86
C TYR A 105 -3.78 -6.66 -12.55
N GLU A 106 -3.01 -6.07 -13.48
CA GLU A 106 -1.94 -6.77 -14.19
C GLU A 106 -0.83 -7.24 -13.25
N GLU A 107 -0.43 -6.42 -12.28
CA GLU A 107 0.60 -6.81 -11.31
C GLU A 107 0.12 -7.99 -10.44
N THR A 108 -1.15 -7.96 -10.03
CA THR A 108 -1.76 -9.05 -9.27
C THR A 108 -1.79 -10.34 -10.07
N LEU A 109 -2.16 -10.29 -11.35
CA LEU A 109 -2.13 -11.48 -12.23
C LEU A 109 -0.71 -12.04 -12.39
N LYS A 110 0.31 -11.17 -12.52
CA LYS A 110 1.71 -11.59 -12.55
C LYS A 110 2.14 -12.24 -11.24
N ALA A 111 1.76 -11.66 -10.10
CA ALA A 111 2.03 -12.22 -8.78
C ALA A 111 1.41 -13.62 -8.63
N ILE A 112 0.14 -13.81 -8.99
CA ILE A 112 -0.53 -15.12 -8.96
C ILE A 112 0.18 -16.12 -9.88
N LYS A 113 0.59 -15.70 -11.09
CA LYS A 113 1.28 -16.57 -12.05
C LYS A 113 2.68 -16.98 -11.59
N ASN A 114 3.38 -16.15 -10.82
CA ASN A 114 4.79 -16.34 -10.50
C ASN A 114 5.04 -16.74 -9.04
N ASN A 115 4.01 -16.74 -8.18
CA ASN A 115 4.14 -17.06 -6.76
C ASN A 115 3.40 -18.37 -6.43
N GLU A 116 4.16 -19.41 -6.08
CA GLU A 116 3.61 -20.74 -5.75
C GLU A 116 2.71 -20.72 -4.51
N LYS A 117 2.98 -19.83 -3.54
CA LYS A 117 2.13 -19.69 -2.36
C LYS A 117 0.73 -19.20 -2.76
N LEU A 118 0.64 -18.19 -3.64
CA LEU A 118 -0.65 -17.70 -4.14
C LEU A 118 -1.40 -18.76 -4.97
N LYS A 119 -0.67 -19.51 -5.82
CA LYS A 119 -1.29 -20.59 -6.61
C LYS A 119 -1.91 -21.67 -5.73
N ALA A 120 -1.28 -21.98 -4.60
CA ALA A 120 -1.76 -23.00 -3.66
C ALA A 120 -3.09 -22.62 -3.00
N LEU A 121 -3.44 -21.32 -2.96
CA LEU A 121 -4.72 -20.84 -2.42
C LEU A 121 -5.89 -21.00 -3.39
N ILE A 122 -5.65 -21.26 -4.68
CA ILE A 122 -6.71 -21.38 -5.68
C ILE A 122 -7.41 -22.75 -5.50
N PRO A 123 -8.72 -22.77 -5.17
CA PRO A 123 -9.46 -24.03 -5.02
C PRO A 123 -9.40 -24.85 -6.30
N GLY A 124 -8.98 -26.12 -6.19
CA GLY A 124 -8.87 -27.04 -7.34
C GLY A 124 -7.45 -27.38 -7.78
N LYS A 125 -6.40 -26.71 -7.25
CA LYS A 125 -5.01 -27.16 -7.35
C LYS A 125 -4.54 -27.82 -6.05
N LYS A 126 -5.21 -28.88 -5.62
CA LYS A 126 -4.60 -29.80 -4.64
C LYS A 126 -3.31 -30.33 -5.26
N LYS A 127 -2.18 -30.21 -4.55
CA LYS A 127 -0.94 -30.90 -4.90
C LYS A 127 -1.28 -32.37 -5.17
N ILE A 128 -1.02 -32.82 -6.39
CA ILE A 128 -0.94 -34.23 -6.71
C ILE A 128 0.36 -34.68 -6.04
N GLY A 129 0.23 -35.17 -4.80
CA GLY A 129 1.21 -36.02 -4.16
C GLY A 129 0.83 -37.47 -4.38
#